data_AF-A0A497EPM8-F1
#
_entry.id   AF-A0A497EPM8-F1
#
_cell.length_a   1.000
_cell.length_b   1.000
_cell.length_c   1.000
_cell.angle_alpha   90.00
_cell.angle_beta   90.00
_cell.angle_gamma   90.00
#
_symmetry.space_group_name_H-M   'P 1'
#
loop_
_entity.id
_entity.type
_entity.pdbx_description
1 polymer ?
#
loop_
_entity_poly.entity_id
_entity_poly.type
_entity_poly.pdbx_seq_one_letter_code
_entity_poly.pdbx_strand_id
1 'polypeptide(L)'
;MLREPLKGLYNEIMVGVFLPRRAFKKSKKRGHMYFSALEVSASMPLKEILNIVFTDAESYKEIAAILLEYIKRKSAREERGHPGWVTASELSNYINERLTRKRRSAAYKVLSEYLVPMGFIEYSYGDQKYMLSREFAAALRRLGEAYVKWLTS
;
A
#
# COMPACT_ATOMS: atom_id res chain seq x y z
N MET A 1 1.96 1.48 -52.82
CA MET A 1 1.29 0.32 -52.19
C MET A 1 2.20 -0.20 -51.08
N LEU A 2 1.79 -0.06 -49.81
CA LEU A 2 1.43 -1.19 -48.90
C LEU A 2 2.67 -2.04 -48.54
N ARG A 3 3.12 -2.24 -47.29
CA ARG A 3 2.51 -2.26 -45.95
C ARG A 3 3.64 -2.33 -44.90
N GLU A 4 3.48 -1.63 -43.77
CA GLU A 4 4.05 -2.03 -42.47
C GLU A 4 3.36 -3.33 -41.97
N PRO A 5 3.92 -4.14 -41.03
CA PRO A 5 4.48 -3.63 -39.77
C PRO A 5 5.68 -4.36 -39.15
N LEU A 6 6.45 -3.59 -38.39
CA LEU A 6 7.30 -4.05 -37.29
C LEU A 6 6.44 -4.75 -36.23
N LYS A 7 6.45 -6.08 -36.20
CA LYS A 7 5.93 -6.88 -35.09
C LYS A 7 6.87 -8.04 -34.78
N GLY A 8 7.45 -8.00 -33.60
CA GLY A 8 8.06 -9.16 -32.98
C GLY A 8 9.51 -8.93 -32.58
N LEU A 9 9.71 -8.30 -31.42
CA LEU A 9 10.86 -8.51 -30.52
C LEU A 9 10.71 -7.58 -29.30
N TYR A 10 9.61 -7.73 -28.56
CA TYR A 10 9.49 -7.21 -27.19
C TYR A 10 8.79 -8.28 -26.34
N ASN A 11 9.47 -9.41 -26.19
CA ASN A 11 9.02 -10.49 -25.34
C ASN A 11 10.24 -11.15 -24.66
N GLU A 12 11.04 -10.34 -23.96
CA GLU A 12 12.03 -10.85 -23.01
C GLU A 12 11.92 -10.08 -21.69
N ILE A 13 11.20 -10.70 -20.76
CA ILE A 13 11.44 -10.72 -19.32
C ILE A 13 12.02 -9.43 -18.71
N MET A 14 11.19 -8.39 -18.61
CA MET A 14 11.45 -7.36 -17.60
C MET A 14 11.13 -7.94 -16.23
N VAL A 15 12.17 -8.36 -15.50
CA VAL A 15 12.20 -8.36 -14.03
C VAL A 15 12.20 -6.89 -13.57
N GLY A 16 11.14 -6.17 -13.94
CA GLY A 16 11.03 -4.74 -13.70
C GLY A 16 10.66 -4.54 -12.25
N VAL A 17 11.58 -3.98 -11.47
CA VAL A 17 11.24 -3.29 -10.22
C VAL A 17 10.07 -2.36 -10.56
N PHE A 18 8.88 -2.66 -10.05
CA PHE A 18 7.71 -1.81 -10.21
C PHE A 18 7.92 -0.59 -9.30
N LEU A 19 8.78 0.32 -9.75
CA LEU A 19 8.82 1.67 -9.24
C LEU A 19 7.43 2.25 -9.49
N PRO A 20 6.77 2.87 -8.50
CA PRO A 20 5.54 3.60 -8.76
C PRO A 20 5.85 4.64 -9.85
N ARG A 21 5.44 4.35 -11.09
CA ARG A 21 5.63 5.23 -12.24
C ARG A 21 5.18 6.60 -11.79
N ARG A 22 6.07 7.60 -11.87
CA ARG A 22 5.92 8.99 -11.43
C ARG A 22 4.51 9.25 -10.90
N ALA A 23 4.37 9.43 -9.59
CA ALA A 23 3.13 9.78 -8.91
C ALA A 23 2.61 11.16 -9.37
N PHE A 24 2.35 11.34 -10.65
CA PHE A 24 1.49 12.38 -11.16
C PHE A 24 0.08 11.98 -10.76
N LYS A 25 -0.46 12.78 -9.83
CA LYS A 25 -1.86 12.91 -9.41
C LYS A 25 -2.86 12.29 -10.41
N LYS A 26 -3.12 11.00 -10.26
CA LYS A 26 -4.47 10.47 -10.44
C LYS A 26 -4.97 10.08 -9.07
N SER A 27 -5.37 11.09 -8.28
CA SER A 27 -6.28 10.85 -7.16
C SER A 27 -7.63 10.46 -7.75
N LYS A 28 -7.76 9.23 -8.26
CA LYS A 28 -9.09 8.64 -8.37
C LYS A 28 -9.55 8.49 -6.92
N LYS A 29 -10.42 9.39 -6.48
CA LYS A 29 -11.15 9.27 -5.22
C LYS A 29 -12.07 8.05 -5.34
N ARG A 30 -11.53 6.85 -5.15
CA ARG A 30 -12.29 5.61 -5.05
C ARG A 30 -11.84 4.95 -3.76
N GLY A 31 -12.75 4.94 -2.79
CA GLY A 31 -12.53 4.46 -1.44
C GLY A 31 -13.62 5.04 -0.55
N HIS A 32 -14.67 4.27 -0.30
CA HIS A 32 -15.60 4.56 0.78
C HIS A 32 -14.95 3.97 2.04
N MET A 33 -14.27 4.80 2.82
CA MET A 33 -13.83 4.39 4.16
C MET A 33 -15.08 4.43 5.05
N TYR A 34 -15.44 3.30 5.64
CA TYR A 34 -16.53 3.22 6.61
C TYR A 34 -15.93 3.21 8.00
N PHE A 35 -16.40 4.12 8.84
CA PHE A 35 -15.91 4.26 10.19
C PHE A 35 -17.08 4.03 11.15
N SER A 36 -17.14 2.83 11.74
CA SER A 36 -18.06 2.56 12.85
C SER A 36 -17.42 3.02 14.15
N ALA A 37 -17.95 4.07 14.76
CA ALA A 37 -17.43 4.60 16.02
C ALA A 37 -17.47 3.56 17.16
N LEU A 38 -18.40 2.59 17.08
CA LEU A 38 -18.54 1.51 18.06
C LEU A 38 -17.45 0.45 17.94
N GLU A 39 -16.77 0.37 16.80
CA GLU A 39 -15.73 -0.63 16.51
C GLU A 39 -14.32 -0.07 16.67
N VAL A 40 -14.19 1.22 16.97
CA VAL A 40 -12.90 1.91 17.04
C VAL A 40 -12.42 1.96 18.49
N SER A 41 -11.25 1.37 18.74
CA SER A 41 -10.57 1.37 20.04
C SER A 41 -9.17 1.97 19.92
N ALA A 42 -8.63 2.45 21.05
CA ALA A 42 -7.24 2.89 21.14
C ALA A 42 -6.24 1.73 20.91
N SER A 43 -6.65 0.49 21.18
CA SER A 43 -5.84 -0.71 20.99
C SER A 43 -6.52 -1.67 20.02
N MET A 44 -6.18 -1.56 18.72
CA MET A 44 -6.73 -2.43 17.68
C MET A 44 -5.64 -3.24 16.97
N PRO A 45 -5.87 -4.53 16.67
CA PRO A 45 -5.01 -5.30 15.80
C PRO A 45 -5.13 -4.81 14.34
N LEU A 46 -4.05 -5.03 13.56
CA LEU A 46 -3.99 -4.61 12.15
C LEU A 46 -5.21 -5.09 11.33
N LYS A 47 -5.71 -6.30 11.60
CA LYS A 47 -6.86 -6.86 10.89
C LYS A 47 -8.12 -6.01 11.07
N GLU A 48 -8.37 -5.50 12.27
CA GLU A 48 -9.54 -4.66 12.55
C GLU A 48 -9.39 -3.27 11.92
N ILE A 49 -8.19 -2.69 11.98
CA ILE A 49 -7.86 -1.44 11.27
C ILE A 49 -8.15 -1.58 9.78
N LEU A 50 -7.73 -2.71 9.19
CA LEU A 50 -7.97 -2.98 7.77
C LEU A 50 -9.45 -3.25 7.45
N ASN A 51 -10.25 -3.80 8.38
CA ASN A 51 -11.70 -3.95 8.18
C ASN A 51 -12.42 -2.61 8.07
N ILE A 52 -12.01 -1.61 8.87
CA ILE A 52 -12.54 -0.24 8.80
C ILE A 52 -12.18 0.41 7.45
N VAL A 53 -10.96 0.17 6.97
CA VAL A 53 -10.42 0.83 5.78
C VAL A 53 -10.90 0.18 4.48
N PHE A 54 -11.06 -1.15 4.47
CA PHE A 54 -11.47 -1.94 3.31
C PHE A 54 -12.82 -2.60 3.56
N THR A 55 -13.90 -1.89 3.24
CA THR A 55 -15.28 -2.38 3.44
C THR A 55 -15.72 -3.45 2.46
N ASP A 56 -15.54 -3.22 1.15
CA ASP A 56 -16.14 -4.08 0.10
C ASP A 56 -15.10 -4.87 -0.70
N ALA A 57 -13.83 -4.87 -0.28
CA ALA A 57 -12.72 -5.42 -1.05
C ALA A 57 -11.90 -6.44 -0.26
N GLU A 58 -12.53 -7.58 0.11
CA GLU A 58 -11.90 -8.64 0.93
C GLU A 58 -10.54 -9.10 0.37
N SER A 59 -10.44 -9.26 -0.94
CA SER A 59 -9.18 -9.62 -1.62
C SER A 59 -8.09 -8.57 -1.46
N TYR A 60 -8.44 -7.28 -1.50
CA TYR A 60 -7.48 -6.19 -1.33
C TYR A 60 -7.06 -6.04 0.13
N LYS A 61 -8.00 -6.24 1.05
CA LYS A 61 -7.76 -6.28 2.49
C LYS A 61 -6.75 -7.38 2.86
N GLU A 62 -6.95 -8.58 2.35
CA GLU A 62 -6.06 -9.72 2.58
C GLU A 62 -4.66 -9.42 2.00
N ILE A 63 -4.60 -8.86 0.79
CA ILE A 63 -3.32 -8.49 0.17
C ILE A 63 -2.62 -7.37 0.97
N ALA A 64 -3.35 -6.36 1.44
CA ALA A 64 -2.82 -5.30 2.28
C ALA A 64 -2.19 -5.86 3.57
N ALA A 65 -2.89 -6.77 4.25
CA ALA A 65 -2.39 -7.45 5.43
C ALA A 65 -1.10 -8.23 5.13
N ILE A 66 -1.08 -9.00 4.03
CA ILE A 66 0.08 -9.79 3.61
C ILE A 66 1.31 -8.89 3.37
N LEU A 67 1.12 -7.75 2.71
CA LEU A 67 2.23 -6.84 2.39
C LEU A 67 2.75 -6.12 3.63
N LEU A 68 1.86 -5.57 4.47
CA LEU A 68 2.25 -4.88 5.71
C LEU A 68 2.97 -5.82 6.67
N GLU A 69 2.47 -7.05 6.82
CA GLU A 69 3.09 -8.06 7.69
C GLU A 69 4.45 -8.52 7.14
N TYR A 70 4.59 -8.63 5.82
CA TYR A 70 5.90 -8.91 5.21
C TYR A 70 6.92 -7.83 5.54
N ILE A 71 6.57 -6.55 5.36
CA ILE A 71 7.47 -5.42 5.65
C ILE A 71 7.90 -5.46 7.11
N LYS A 72 6.93 -5.62 8.03
CA LYS A 72 7.18 -5.71 9.47
C LYS A 72 8.13 -6.86 9.80
N ARG A 73 7.84 -8.08 9.33
CA ARG A 73 8.62 -9.29 9.65
C ARG A 73 10.02 -9.26 9.04
N LYS A 74 10.13 -8.84 7.77
CA LYS A 74 11.41 -8.73 7.06
C LYS A 74 12.30 -7.70 7.74
N SER A 75 11.74 -6.55 8.11
CA SER A 75 12.46 -5.51 8.84
C SER A 75 12.95 -5.99 10.20
N ALA A 76 12.08 -6.63 10.99
CA ALA A 76 12.44 -7.15 12.31
C ALA A 76 13.52 -8.23 12.23
N ARG A 77 13.42 -9.16 11.26
CA ARG A 77 14.39 -10.25 11.08
C ARG A 77 15.78 -9.76 10.68
N GLU A 78 15.86 -8.62 9.99
CA GLU A 78 17.12 -8.03 9.54
C GLU A 78 17.55 -6.84 10.38
N GLU A 79 16.95 -6.67 11.56
CA GLU A 79 17.27 -5.61 12.53
C GLU A 79 17.25 -4.21 11.90
N ARG A 80 16.40 -4.05 10.88
CA ARG A 80 16.18 -2.77 10.22
C ARG A 80 15.36 -1.92 11.18
N GLY A 81 15.92 -0.76 11.54
CA GLY A 81 15.41 0.13 12.58
C GLY A 81 13.99 0.65 12.37
N HIS A 82 13.60 1.65 13.16
CA HIS A 82 12.24 2.18 13.12
C HIS A 82 12.17 3.51 12.34
N PRO A 83 11.22 3.65 11.39
CA PRO A 83 10.20 2.68 11.01
C PRO A 83 10.74 1.52 10.17
N GLY A 84 10.08 0.36 10.27
CA GLY A 84 10.50 -0.83 9.56
C GLY A 84 10.34 -0.71 8.05
N TRP A 85 11.28 -1.26 7.28
CA TRP A 85 11.37 -1.01 5.84
C TRP A 85 11.88 -2.19 5.01
N VAL A 86 11.53 -2.18 3.72
CA VAL A 86 12.02 -3.10 2.68
C VAL A 86 12.37 -2.36 1.40
N THR A 87 13.27 -2.91 0.60
CA THR A 87 13.53 -2.34 -0.74
C THR A 87 12.39 -2.66 -1.70
N ALA A 88 12.28 -1.89 -2.77
CA ALA A 88 11.32 -2.14 -3.85
C ALA A 88 11.56 -3.49 -4.52
N SER A 89 12.82 -3.92 -4.66
CA SER A 89 13.17 -5.23 -5.20
C SER A 89 12.72 -6.36 -4.28
N GLU A 90 12.94 -6.25 -2.98
CA GLU A 90 12.50 -7.25 -2.00
C GLU A 90 10.99 -7.43 -1.96
N LEU A 91 10.25 -6.33 -2.02
CA LEU A 91 8.80 -6.38 -2.04
C LEU A 91 8.27 -6.95 -3.37
N SER A 92 8.89 -6.55 -4.49
CA SER A 92 8.57 -7.10 -5.82
C SER A 92 8.81 -8.61 -5.89
N ASN A 93 9.96 -9.07 -5.40
CA ASN A 93 10.31 -10.49 -5.35
C ASN A 93 9.30 -11.26 -4.50
N TYR A 94 8.99 -10.76 -3.30
CA TYR A 94 7.98 -11.36 -2.44
C TYR A 94 6.60 -11.47 -3.12
N ILE A 95 6.14 -10.41 -3.78
CA ILE A 95 4.88 -10.42 -4.54
C ILE A 95 4.91 -11.47 -5.66
N ASN A 96 6.01 -11.55 -6.40
CA ASN A 96 6.13 -12.46 -7.53
C ASN A 96 6.22 -13.93 -7.08
N GLU A 97 6.92 -14.21 -5.98
CA GLU A 97 7.10 -15.56 -5.45
C GLU A 97 5.87 -16.07 -4.70
N ARG A 98 5.24 -15.22 -3.88
CA ARG A 98 4.20 -15.65 -2.94
C ARG A 98 2.78 -15.49 -3.46
N LEU A 99 2.55 -14.61 -4.44
CA LEU A 99 1.21 -14.36 -4.96
C LEU A 99 1.00 -14.97 -6.34
N THR A 100 -0.18 -15.57 -6.53
CA THR A 100 -0.62 -16.07 -7.83
C THR A 100 -0.66 -14.94 -8.86
N ARG A 101 -0.52 -15.27 -10.15
CA ARG A 101 -0.51 -14.28 -11.24
C ARG A 101 -1.66 -13.28 -11.17
N LYS A 102 -2.88 -13.74 -10.84
CA LYS A 102 -4.07 -12.90 -10.66
C LYS A 102 -3.91 -11.90 -9.49
N ARG A 103 -3.31 -12.33 -8.38
CA ARG A 103 -3.12 -11.51 -7.17
C ARG A 103 -1.93 -10.54 -7.27
N ARG A 104 -0.93 -10.80 -8.13
CA ARG A 104 0.21 -9.88 -8.34
C ARG A 104 -0.24 -8.49 -8.80
N SER A 105 -1.12 -8.43 -9.82
CA SER A 105 -1.67 -7.16 -10.31
C SER A 105 -2.46 -6.43 -9.22
N ALA A 106 -3.25 -7.16 -8.44
CA ALA A 106 -3.98 -6.60 -7.30
C ALA A 106 -3.04 -6.07 -6.21
N ALA A 107 -1.91 -6.74 -5.93
CA ALA A 107 -0.92 -6.27 -4.95
C ALA A 107 -0.29 -4.94 -5.33
N TYR A 108 0.08 -4.76 -6.60
CA TYR A 108 0.58 -3.47 -7.06
C TYR A 108 -0.48 -2.38 -7.00
N LYS A 109 -1.75 -2.70 -7.29
CA LYS A 109 -2.87 -1.75 -7.09
C LYS A 109 -3.06 -1.40 -5.62
N VAL A 110 -3.05 -2.37 -4.71
CA VAL A 110 -3.16 -2.15 -3.27
C VAL A 110 -2.05 -1.23 -2.77
N LEU A 111 -0.80 -1.43 -3.22
CA LEU A 111 0.31 -0.53 -2.90
C LEU A 111 0.06 0.90 -3.40
N SER A 112 -0.22 1.06 -4.69
CA SER A 112 -0.26 2.37 -5.33
C SER A 112 -1.54 3.16 -5.11
N GLU A 113 -2.66 2.49 -4.86
CA GLU A 113 -3.99 3.12 -4.73
C GLU A 113 -4.46 3.20 -3.27
N TYR A 114 -3.90 2.39 -2.36
CA TYR A 114 -4.34 2.34 -0.95
C TYR A 114 -3.19 2.55 0.03
N LEU A 115 -2.22 1.64 0.11
CA LEU A 115 -1.23 1.67 1.19
C LEU A 115 -0.35 2.92 1.17
N VAL A 116 0.12 3.33 -0.01
CA VAL A 116 0.90 4.58 -0.15
C VAL A 116 0.01 5.81 -0.04
N PRO A 117 -1.09 5.96 -0.80
CA PRO A 117 -1.93 7.16 -0.72
C PRO A 117 -2.58 7.41 0.63
N MET A 118 -2.90 6.35 1.38
CA MET A 118 -3.51 6.47 2.71
C MET A 118 -2.46 6.63 3.83
N GLY A 119 -1.16 6.53 3.53
CA GLY A 119 -0.11 6.72 4.52
C GLY A 119 0.09 5.53 5.45
N PHE A 120 -0.27 4.31 5.05
CA PHE A 120 0.18 3.08 5.73
C PHE A 120 1.66 2.80 5.45
N ILE A 121 2.11 3.16 4.25
CA ILE A 121 3.49 2.97 3.79
C ILE A 121 3.96 4.25 3.11
N GLU A 122 5.18 4.66 3.41
CA GLU A 122 5.91 5.69 2.67
C GLU A 122 6.85 5.05 1.64
N TYR A 123 7.02 5.71 0.49
CA TYR A 123 7.97 5.29 -0.53
C TYR A 123 9.09 6.32 -0.69
N SER A 124 10.32 5.95 -0.32
CA SER A 124 11.53 6.75 -0.60
C SER A 124 11.97 6.49 -2.03
N TYR A 125 11.84 7.51 -2.90
CA TYR A 125 12.27 7.42 -4.30
C TYR A 125 13.80 7.36 -4.44
N GLY A 126 14.53 8.06 -3.57
CA GLY A 126 15.99 8.07 -3.58
C GLY A 126 16.58 6.71 -3.21
N ASP A 127 16.02 6.10 -2.16
CA ASP A 127 16.52 4.81 -1.65
C ASP A 127 15.81 3.61 -2.25
N GLN A 128 14.74 3.82 -3.01
CA GLN A 128 13.83 2.79 -3.51
C GLN A 128 13.32 1.87 -2.39
N LYS A 129 12.82 2.45 -1.30
CA LYS A 129 12.37 1.72 -0.10
C LYS A 129 10.90 1.99 0.20
N TYR A 130 10.21 0.96 0.66
CA TYR A 130 8.89 1.04 1.28
C TYR A 130 9.06 0.96 2.80
N MET A 131 8.51 1.95 3.52
CA MET A 131 8.66 2.11 4.97
C MET A 131 7.28 2.13 5.61
N LEU A 132 7.08 1.40 6.72
CA LEU A 132 5.83 1.51 7.48
C LEU A 132 5.69 2.93 8.03
N SER A 133 4.60 3.61 7.71
CA SER A 133 4.43 5.01 8.11
C SER A 133 3.58 5.15 9.37
N ARG A 134 3.89 6.20 10.15
CA ARG A 134 3.03 6.67 11.26
C ARG A 134 2.05 7.75 10.81
N GLU A 135 2.12 8.20 9.56
CA GLU A 135 1.28 9.27 8.99
C GLU A 135 -0.20 8.94 9.09
N PHE A 136 -0.61 7.70 8.85
CA PHE A 136 -2.01 7.31 8.97
C PHE A 136 -2.56 7.52 10.39
N ALA A 137 -1.81 7.08 11.41
CA ALA A 137 -2.20 7.29 12.80
C ALA A 137 -2.25 8.79 13.15
N ALA A 138 -1.29 9.58 12.65
CA ALA A 138 -1.27 11.03 12.82
C ALA A 138 -2.45 11.71 12.09
N ALA A 139 -2.84 11.24 10.90
CA ALA A 139 -3.99 11.74 10.16
C ALA A 139 -5.31 11.48 10.90
N LEU A 140 -5.50 10.29 11.46
CA LEU A 140 -6.69 9.98 12.27
C LEU A 140 -6.77 10.85 13.53
N ARG A 141 -5.65 11.09 14.23
CA ARG A 141 -5.61 12.00 15.39
C ARG A 141 -6.01 13.42 15.00
N ARG A 142 -5.43 13.95 13.92
CA ARG A 142 -5.76 15.30 13.40
C ARG A 142 -7.24 15.43 13.05
N LEU A 143 -7.84 14.40 12.45
CA LEU A 143 -9.28 14.39 12.15
C LEU A 143 -10.13 14.42 13.43
N GLY A 144 -9.78 13.60 14.43
CA GLY A 144 -10.46 13.59 15.72
C GLY A 144 -10.36 14.95 16.44
N GLU A 145 -9.17 15.53 16.52
CA GLU A 145 -8.93 16.85 17.11
C GLU A 145 -9.73 17.96 16.42
N ALA A 146 -9.75 17.96 15.07
CA ALA A 146 -10.51 18.93 14.30
C ALA A 146 -12.03 18.82 14.55
N TYR A 147 -12.55 17.59 14.69
CA TYR A 147 -13.96 17.35 14.99
C TYR A 147 -14.32 17.81 16.41
N VAL A 148 -13.51 17.48 17.41
CA VAL A 148 -13.71 17.95 18.80
C VAL A 148 -13.71 19.48 18.85
N LYS A 149 -12.75 20.12 18.18
CA LYS A 149 -12.67 21.58 18.11
C LYS A 149 -13.96 22.19 17.53
N TRP A 150 -14.51 21.60 16.48
CA TRP A 150 -15.77 22.03 15.86
C TRP A 150 -16.99 21.84 16.78
N LEU A 151 -17.04 20.78 17.58
CA LEU A 151 -18.12 20.60 18.56
C LEU A 151 -18.10 21.64 19.68
N THR A 152 -16.92 22.13 20.04
CA THR A 152 -16.72 23.09 21.14
C THR A 152 -16.70 24.55 20.69
N SER A 153 -16.76 24.82 19.38
CA SER A 153 -16.80 26.16 18.79
C SER A 153 -18.22 26.64 18.57
#